data_AF-A0A537E2K8-F1
#
_entry.id   AF-A0A537E2K8-F1
#
_cell.length_a   1.000
_cell.length_b   1.000
_cell.length_c   1.000
_cell.angle_alpha   90.00
_cell.angle_beta   90.00
_cell.angle_gamma   90.00
#
_symmetry.space_group_name_H-M   'P 1'
#
loop_
_entity.id
_entity.type
_entity.pdbx_description
1 polymer ?
#
loop_
_entity_poly.entity_id
_entity_poly.type
_entity_poly.pdbx_seq_one_letter_code
_entity_poly.pdbx_strand_id
1 'polypeptide(L)' 'MTIQGAAVGAEAGKLQADLRNVFSRLLSHARTIDMTMTLGDSTEALGQIRELEAYLERGLEVLSKPLTYES' A
#
# COMPACT_ATOMS: atom_id res chain seq x y z
N MET A 1 -18.83 -27.94 -1.06
CA MET A 1 -17.39 -27.57 -1.14
C MET A 1 -17.11 -26.34 -2.02
N THR A 2 -18.10 -25.75 -2.71
CA THR A 2 -17.89 -24.63 -3.67
C THR A 2 -17.95 -23.22 -3.06
N ILE A 3 -18.69 -23.02 -1.97
CA ILE A 3 -18.89 -21.68 -1.37
C ILE A 3 -17.62 -21.17 -0.65
N GLN A 4 -16.85 -22.08 -0.04
CA GLN A 4 -15.62 -21.74 0.70
C GLN A 4 -14.48 -21.28 -0.23
N GLY A 5 -14.30 -21.92 -1.39
CA GLY A 5 -13.28 -21.49 -2.37
C GLY A 5 -13.57 -20.12 -2.98
N ALA A 6 -14.84 -19.75 -3.12
CA ALA A 6 -15.25 -18.43 -3.60
C ALA A 6 -14.96 -17.32 -2.59
N ALA A 7 -15.16 -17.58 -1.29
CA ALA A 7 -14.88 -16.63 -0.21
C ALA A 7 -13.37 -16.34 -0.09
N VAL A 8 -12.54 -17.40 -0.10
CA VAL A 8 -11.08 -17.26 -0.08
C VAL A 8 -10.57 -16.52 -1.32
N GLY A 9 -11.13 -16.78 -2.50
CA GLY A 9 -10.79 -16.06 -3.73
C GLY A 9 -11.15 -14.56 -3.67
N ALA A 10 -12.28 -14.21 -3.05
CA ALA A 10 -12.70 -12.83 -2.85
C ALA A 10 -11.78 -12.09 -1.86
N GLU A 11 -11.38 -12.75 -0.76
CA GLU A 11 -10.45 -12.19 0.23
C GLU A 11 -9.04 -11.98 -0.34
N ALA A 12 -8.52 -12.95 -1.10
CA ALA A 12 -7.25 -12.83 -1.78
C ALA A 12 -7.27 -11.70 -2.83
N GLY A 13 -8.36 -11.58 -3.59
CA GLY A 13 -8.55 -10.49 -4.56
C GLY A 13 -8.60 -9.11 -3.90
N LYS A 14 -9.25 -9.00 -2.73
CA LYS A 14 -9.28 -7.77 -1.94
C LYS A 14 -7.89 -7.41 -1.40
N LEU A 15 -7.17 -8.38 -0.82
CA LEU A 15 -5.80 -8.16 -0.35
C LEU A 15 -4.89 -7.69 -1.50
N GLN A 16 -4.99 -8.32 -2.67
CA GLN A 16 -4.22 -7.92 -3.84
C GLN A 16 -4.54 -6.48 -4.29
N ALA A 17 -5.82 -6.09 -4.28
CA ALA A 17 -6.24 -4.73 -4.64
C ALA A 17 -5.74 -3.69 -3.63
N ASP A 18 -5.83 -4.00 -2.33
CA ASP A 18 -5.35 -3.13 -1.24
C ASP A 18 -3.83 -2.92 -1.32
N LEU A 19 -3.07 -4.00 -1.52
CA LEU A 19 -1.61 -3.93 -1.71
C LEU A 19 -1.23 -3.16 -2.98
N ARG A 20 -1.93 -3.38 -4.09
CA ARG A 20 -1.70 -2.63 -5.34
C ARG A 20 -1.89 -1.14 -5.12
N ASN A 21 -2.93 -0.75 -4.38
CA ASN A 21 -3.18 0.66 -4.05
C ASN A 21 -2.01 1.23 -3.24
N VAL A 22 -1.63 0.57 -2.13
CA VAL A 22 -0.49 0.98 -1.28
C VAL A 22 0.79 1.15 -2.10
N PHE A 23 1.20 0.13 -2.86
CA PHE A 23 2.43 0.20 -3.65
C PHE A 23 2.38 1.27 -4.74
N SER A 24 1.22 1.51 -5.37
CA SER A 24 1.07 2.58 -6.35
C SER A 24 1.27 3.97 -5.75
N ARG A 25 0.80 4.18 -4.51
CA ARG A 25 0.95 5.44 -3.78
C ARG A 25 2.38 5.64 -3.31
N LEU A 26 3.03 4.60 -2.77
CA LEU A 26 4.45 4.64 -2.43
C LEU A 26 5.33 5.06 -3.62
N LEU A 27 5.12 4.45 -4.78
CA LEU A 27 5.85 4.81 -6.00
C LEU A 27 5.58 6.24 -6.46
N SER A 28 4.35 6.73 -6.29
CA SER A 28 4.00 8.11 -6.61
C SER A 28 4.76 9.10 -5.72
N HIS A 29 4.75 8.90 -4.41
CA HIS A 29 5.45 9.77 -3.47
C HIS A 29 6.97 9.74 -3.68
N ALA A 30 7.55 8.56 -3.90
CA ALA A 30 8.98 8.42 -4.21
C ALA A 30 9.40 9.22 -5.45
N ARG A 31 8.60 9.22 -6.51
CA ARG A 31 8.86 10.03 -7.72
C ARG A 31 8.74 11.52 -7.45
N THR A 32 7.77 11.94 -6.65
CA THR A 32 7.62 13.36 -6.29
C THR A 32 8.81 13.84 -5.45
N ILE A 33 9.31 13.02 -4.52
CA ILE A 33 10.52 13.34 -3.73
C ILE A 33 11.73 13.56 -4.64
N ASP A 34 11.98 12.65 -5.58
CA ASP A 34 13.09 12.76 -6.54
C ASP A 34 13.02 14.06 -7.34
N MET A 35 11.82 14.39 -7.83
CA MET A 35 11.56 15.64 -8.55
C MET A 35 11.79 16.89 -7.67
N THR A 36 11.22 16.92 -6.46
CA THR A 36 11.26 18.13 -5.61
C THR A 36 12.65 18.35 -5.03
N MET A 37 13.37 17.27 -4.70
CA MET A 37 14.80 17.36 -4.35
C MET A 37 15.63 17.91 -5.52
N THR A 38 15.37 17.46 -6.76
CA THR A 38 16.05 18.00 -7.96
C THR A 38 15.79 19.49 -8.16
N LEU A 39 14.58 19.96 -7.82
CA LEU A 39 14.20 21.37 -7.91
C LEU A 39 14.65 22.21 -6.69
N GLY A 40 15.25 21.59 -5.66
CA GLY A 40 15.66 22.26 -4.43
C GLY A 40 14.51 22.59 -3.47
N ASP A 41 13.32 22.03 -3.67
CA ASP A 41 12.17 22.19 -2.79
C ASP A 41 12.16 21.13 -1.68
N SER A 42 13.00 21.36 -0.67
CA SER A 42 13.15 20.47 0.49
C SER A 42 11.88 20.38 1.35
N THR A 43 11.02 21.41 1.34
CA THR A 43 9.79 21.40 2.14
C THR A 43 8.77 20.43 1.55
N GLU A 44 8.57 20.49 0.23
CA GLU A 44 7.71 19.54 -0.46
C GLU A 44 8.27 18.12 -0.38
N ALA A 45 9.59 17.94 -0.55
CA ALA A 45 10.24 16.64 -0.37
C ALA A 45 9.96 16.02 1.01
N LEU A 46 10.07 16.82 2.09
CA LEU A 46 9.73 16.37 3.45
C LEU A 46 8.26 15.99 3.60
N GLY A 47 7.34 16.72 2.98
CA GLY A 47 5.92 16.36 2.95
C GLY A 47 5.68 15.01 2.29
N GLN A 48 6.30 14.78 1.13
CA GLN A 48 6.18 13.53 0.39
C GLN A 48 6.81 12.33 1.11
N ILE A 49 7.90 12.54 1.89
CA ILE A 49 8.49 11.50 2.74
C ILE A 49 7.48 11.05 3.81
N ARG A 50 6.79 11.98 4.47
CA ARG A 50 5.78 11.64 5.50
C ARG A 50 4.61 10.86 4.93
N GLU A 51 4.14 11.24 3.74
CA GLU A 51 3.10 10.47 3.04
C GLU A 51 3.59 9.07 2.68
N LEU A 52 4.84 8.94 2.23
CA LEU A 52 5.46 7.64 1.94
C LEU A 52 5.51 6.76 3.20
N GLU A 53 5.93 7.29 4.34
CA GLU A 53 5.92 6.59 5.63
C GLU A 53 4.50 6.12 6.00
N ALA A 54 3.49 6.98 5.88
CA ALA A 54 2.10 6.62 6.16
C ALA A 54 1.59 5.47 5.27
N TYR A 55 1.96 5.45 3.98
CA TYR A 55 1.60 4.32 3.10
C TYR A 55 2.37 3.04 3.42
N LEU A 56 3.60 3.12 3.93
CA LEU A 56 4.32 1.94 4.41
C LEU A 56 3.62 1.34 5.62
N GLU A 57 3.26 2.16 6.60
CA GLU A 57 2.49 1.74 7.76
C GLU A 57 1.17 1.09 7.33
N ARG A 58 0.45 1.70 6.38
CA ARG A 58 -0.78 1.14 5.84
C ARG A 58 -0.56 -0.21 5.14
N GLY A 59 0.55 -0.40 4.45
CA GLY A 59 0.92 -1.69 3.85
C GLY A 59 1.12 -2.77 4.91
N LEU A 60 1.80 -2.43 6.01
CA LEU A 60 1.99 -3.35 7.14
C LEU A 60 0.65 -3.70 7.81
N GLU A 61 -0.26 -2.75 7.96
CA GLU A 61 -1.63 -3.01 8.45
C GLU A 61 -2.44 -3.92 7.54
N VAL A 62 -2.27 -3.79 6.22
CA VAL A 62 -2.94 -4.67 5.25
C VAL A 62 -2.41 -6.10 5.36
N LEU A 63 -1.09 -6.26 5.54
CA LEU A 63 -0.43 -7.56 5.65
C LEU A 63 -0.61 -8.24 7.01
N SER A 64 -0.86 -7.48 8.08
CA SER A 64 -1.09 -8.03 9.43
C SER A 64 -2.49 -8.61 9.61
N LYS A 65 -3.41 -8.34 8.69
CA LYS A 65 -4.76 -8.92 8.72
C LYS A 65 -4.67 -10.38 8.33
N PRO A 66 -5.12 -11.31 9.20
CA PRO A 66 -5.14 -12.72 8.85
C PRO A 66 -6.04 -12.92 7.63
N LEU A 67 -5.53 -13.66 6.65
CA LEU A 67 -6.38 -14.33 5.67
C LEU A 67 -7.14 -15.37 6.48
N THR A 68 -8.43 -15.15 6.71
CA THR A 68 -9.27 -16.04 7.51
C THR A 68 -9.37 -17.40 6.82
N TYR A 69 -8.47 -18.30 7.20
CA TYR A 69 -8.59 -19.73 6.94
C TYR A 69 -9.12 -20.37 8.22
N GLU A 70 -10.44 -20.26 8.45
CA GLU A 70 -11.06 -21.06 9.49
C GLU A 70 -10.98 -22.53 9.04
N SER A 71 -10.16 -23.32 9.76
CA SER A 71 -9.93 -24.74 9.52
C SER A 71 -11.12 -25.60 9.93
#